data_AF-A0AB73ZFV1-F1
#
_entry.id   AF-A0AB73ZFV1-F1
#
_cell.length_a   1.000
_cell.length_b   1.000
_cell.length_c   1.000
_cell.angle_alpha   90.00
_cell.angle_beta   90.00
_cell.angle_gamma   90.00
#
_symmetry.space_group_name_H-M   'P 1'
#
loop_
_entity.id
_entity.type
_entity.pdbx_description
1 polymer ?
#
loop_
_entity_poly.entity_id
_entity_poly.type
_entity_poly.pdbx_seq_one_letter_code
_entity_poly.pdbx_strand_id
1 'polypeptide(L)' 'MKKENIIKKIEGSNLSEEEKKEIIHIIELYNQNKIQEALFRLIKLMSIGKDILDWFDIT' A
#
# COMPACT_ATOMS: atom_id res chain seq x y z
N MET A 1 -8.80 8.55 11.39
CA MET A 1 -9.05 9.02 10.00
C MET A 1 -10.05 8.06 9.35
N LYS A 2 -11.10 8.53 8.67
CA LYS A 2 -12.13 7.66 8.05
C LYS A 2 -11.57 6.98 6.79
N LYS A 3 -11.96 5.73 6.51
CA LYS A 3 -11.58 4.95 5.30
C LYS A 3 -11.74 5.77 4.01
N GLU A 4 -12.90 6.41 3.87
CA GLU A 4 -13.26 7.25 2.70
C GLU A 4 -12.26 8.38 2.46
N ASN A 5 -11.72 9.00 3.52
CA ASN A 5 -10.74 10.08 3.39
C ASN A 5 -9.39 9.56 2.88
N ILE A 6 -9.04 8.31 3.20
CA ILE A 6 -7.80 7.68 2.75
C ILE A 6 -7.93 7.29 1.27
N ILE A 7 -9.07 6.68 0.90
CA ILE A 7 -9.35 6.30 -0.50
C ILE A 7 -9.29 7.53 -1.41
N LYS A 8 -9.94 8.64 -1.04
CA LYS A 8 -9.88 9.89 -1.83
C LYS A 8 -8.45 10.42 -2.00
N LYS A 9 -7.59 10.29 -0.98
CA LYS A 9 -6.18 10.68 -1.09
C LYS A 9 -5.41 9.80 -2.08
N ILE A 10 -5.70 8.50 -2.13
CA ILE A 10 -5.08 7.56 -3.06
C ILE A 10 -5.57 7.83 -4.49
N GLU A 11 -6.88 8.01 -4.67
CA GLU A 11 -7.47 8.32 -5.98
C GLU A 11 -6.88 9.60 -6.60
N GLY A 12 -6.64 10.63 -5.76
CA GLY A 12 -6.03 11.90 -6.16
C GLY A 12 -4.49 11.92 -6.21
N SER A 13 -3.82 10.80 -5.96
CA SER A 13 -2.35 10.71 -6.04
C SER A 13 -1.85 10.57 -7.47
N ASN A 14 -0.54 10.76 -7.69
CA ASN A 14 0.12 10.55 -8.98
C ASN A 14 0.43 9.08 -9.30
N LEU A 15 -0.01 8.16 -8.44
CA LEU A 15 0.17 6.72 -8.64
C LEU A 15 -0.53 6.26 -9.92
N SER A 16 -0.01 5.20 -10.52
CA SER A 16 -0.72 4.48 -11.57
C SER A 16 -2.02 3.87 -11.05
N GLU A 17 -2.95 3.61 -11.96
CA GLU A 17 -4.23 2.97 -11.59
C GLU A 17 -4.04 1.57 -10.99
N GLU A 18 -2.96 0.88 -11.35
CA GLU A 18 -2.60 -0.43 -10.79
C GLU A 18 -2.13 -0.30 -9.34
N GLU A 19 -1.24 0.65 -9.06
CA GLU A 19 -0.78 0.94 -7.69
C GLU A 19 -1.94 1.39 -6.79
N LYS A 20 -2.82 2.27 -7.29
CA LYS A 20 -4.02 2.69 -6.56
C LYS A 20 -4.91 1.50 -6.20
N LYS A 21 -5.17 0.60 -7.16
CA LYS A 21 -5.98 -0.61 -6.93
C LYS A 21 -5.38 -1.51 -5.85
N GLU A 22 -4.07 -1.74 -5.87
CA GLU A 22 -3.41 -2.59 -4.87
C GLU A 22 -3.49 -1.96 -3.46
N ILE A 23 -3.25 -0.65 -3.33
CA ILE A 23 -3.32 0.03 -2.03
C ILE A 23 -4.78 0.04 -1.50
N ILE A 24 -5.76 0.30 -2.36
CA ILE A 24 -7.18 0.23 -1.98
C ILE A 24 -7.56 -1.18 -1.54
N HIS A 25 -7.09 -2.21 -2.27
CA HIS A 25 -7.33 -3.61 -1.92
C HIS A 25 -6.79 -3.95 -0.53
N ILE A 26 -5.59 -3.51 -0.17
CA ILE A 26 -5.00 -3.69 1.17
C ILE A 26 -5.91 -3.06 2.25
N ILE A 27 -6.42 -1.85 2.01
CA ILE A 27 -7.33 -1.16 2.94
C ILE A 27 -8.65 -1.94 3.08
N GLU A 28 -9.16 -2.51 2.00
CA GLU A 28 -10.36 -3.33 2.02
C GLU A 28 -10.17 -4.63 2.80
N LEU A 29 -9.04 -5.31 2.65
CA LEU A 29 -8.69 -6.50 3.44
C LEU A 29 -8.69 -6.18 4.93
N TYR A 30 -8.08 -5.05 5.33
CA TYR A 30 -8.13 -4.59 6.71
C TYR A 30 -9.58 -4.34 7.18
N ASN A 31 -10.40 -3.68 6.37
CA ASN A 31 -11.80 -3.41 6.68
C ASN A 31 -12.67 -4.68 6.76
N GLN A 32 -12.26 -5.77 6.10
CA GLN A 32 -12.88 -7.09 6.17
C GLN A 32 -12.35 -7.94 7.33
N ASN A 33 -11.59 -7.36 8.27
CA ASN A 33 -10.89 -8.05 9.36
C ASN A 33 -9.86 -9.09 8.91
N LYS A 34 -9.39 -9.03 7.65
CA LYS A 34 -8.32 -9.88 7.11
C LYS A 34 -6.94 -9.28 7.36
N ILE A 35 -6.65 -9.01 8.62
CA ILE A 35 -5.45 -8.24 9.03
C ILE A 35 -4.15 -8.96 8.61
N GLN A 36 -4.08 -10.28 8.72
CA GLN A 36 -2.89 -11.04 8.33
C GLN A 36 -2.57 -10.89 6.83
N GLU A 37 -3.58 -11.00 5.97
CA GLU A 37 -3.43 -10.83 4.52
C GLU A 37 -3.01 -9.40 4.16
N ALA A 38 -3.63 -8.41 4.80
CA ALA A 38 -3.29 -7.00 4.61
C ALA A 38 -1.84 -6.70 5.02
N LEU A 39 -1.41 -7.18 6.19
CA LEU A 39 -0.04 -6.99 6.69
C LEU A 39 0.99 -7.69 5.81
N PHE A 40 0.70 -8.92 5.37
CA PHE A 40 1.62 -9.66 4.51
C PHE A 40 1.89 -8.91 3.18
N ARG A 41 0.84 -8.37 2.55
CA ARG A 41 0.97 -7.55 1.33
C ARG A 41 1.77 -6.28 1.58
N LEU A 42 1.48 -5.56 2.67
CA LEU A 42 2.21 -4.34 3.04
C LEU A 42 3.70 -4.60 3.26
N ILE A 43 4.04 -5.65 4.02
CA ILE A 43 5.44 -6.02 4.29
C ILE A 43 6.15 -6.32 2.98
N LYS A 44 5.53 -7.10 2.08
CA LYS A 44 6.13 -7.44 0.78
C LYS A 44 6.46 -6.20 -0.04
N LEU A 45 5.55 -5.22 -0.09
CA LEU A 45 5.78 -3.94 -0.79
C LEU A 45 6.94 -3.15 -0.17
N MET A 46 6.98 -3.07 1.17
CA MET A 46 8.06 -2.36 1.88
C MET A 46 9.41 -3.05 1.76
N SER A 47 9.46 -4.39 1.80
CA SER A 47 10.70 -5.15 1.65
C SER A 47 11.33 -4.94 0.28
N ILE A 48 10.54 -5.03 -0.80
CA ILE A 48 11.04 -4.76 -2.15
C ILE A 48 11.53 -3.30 -2.26
N GLY A 49 10.77 -2.35 -1.71
CA GLY A 49 11.17 -0.96 -1.66
C GLY A 49 12.50 -0.75 -0.95
N LYS A 50 12.71 -1.42 0.19
CA LYS A 50 13.99 -1.39 0.91
C LYS A 50 15.13 -1.95 0.06
N ASP A 51 14.96 -3.12 -0.54
CA ASP A 51 16.01 -3.75 -1.36
C ASP A 51 16.43 -2.85 -2.53
N ILE A 52 15.47 -2.12 -3.12
CA ILE A 52 15.73 -1.14 -4.18
C ILE A 52 16.46 0.11 -3.65
N LEU A 53 16.06 0.63 -2.49
CA LEU A 53 16.72 1.79 -1.88
C LEU A 53 18.15 1.47 -1.43
N ASP A 54 18.36 0.27 -0.88
CA ASP A 54 19.67 -0.28 -0.55
C ASP A 54 20.52 -0.40 -1.85
N TRP A 55 19.94 -0.84 -2.97
CA TRP A 55 20.62 -0.86 -4.27
C TRP A 55 20.95 0.55 -4.80
N PHE A 56 20.12 1.55 -4.50
CA PHE A 56 20.39 2.94 -4.85
C PHE A 56 21.46 3.62 -3.97
N ASP A 57 22.00 2.94 -2.95
CA ASP A 57 22.85 3.54 -1.90
C ASP A 57 22.19 4.75 -1.20
N ILE A 58 20.84 4.74 -1.05
CA ILE A 58 20.06 5.83 -0.42
C ILE A 58 19.75 5.56 1.06
N THR A 59 19.84 4.31 1.51
CA THR A 59 19.50 3.86 2.88
C THR A 59 20.56 2.96 3.49
#